data_AF-D8M1X8-F1
#
_entry.id   AF-D8M1X8-F1
#
_cell.length_a   1.000
_cell.length_b   1.000
_cell.length_c   1.000
_cell.angle_alpha   90.00
_cell.angle_beta   90.00
_cell.angle_gamma   90.00
#
_symmetry.space_group_name_H-M   'P 1'
#
loop_
_entity.id
_entity.type
_entity.pdbx_description
1 polymer ?
#
loop_
_entity_poly.entity_id
_entity_poly.type
_entity_poly.pdbx_seq_one_letter_code
_entity_poly.pdbx_strand_id
1 'polypeptide(L)'
;MDQPTGSPLLSQSTIPTDVPNVASTNVGNMGRVHPTTSIPTSHPLSSTPSSSPPLRSVHNHTSAWEPYIFHYTAGIPTPTLFLFVVNFHEPRYAPVRFLSTQYFPLFRRHFLFDFDVVFLGPWESRGDHVLSHRLPIHGHFSYRSLAVAYQQLCVREACRYASFVLMNDDSYLDPVFLLQYPLEKSLTEPSRMLNPRGNWMWLRKRNARNQTYAQAFDDALRELIAQPRWSKCEFGKPENRRRGFADFFMIRRDNMSDFCELSAVMYRHRVFLEMAAPTINYCFTRTFVDNCNHGPMKNRRTCVHMHPVKYRQPGNEQLAINRMLRYNMDAAPPRMW
;
A
#
# COMPACT_ATOMS: atom_id res chain seq x y z
N MET A 1 -39.98 42.86 11.15
CA MET A 1 -38.65 42.56 11.71
C MET A 1 -38.31 41.14 11.31
N ASP A 2 -37.37 40.80 10.46
CA ASP A 2 -36.45 41.53 9.60
C ASP A 2 -36.03 40.60 8.46
N GLN A 3 -35.66 41.20 7.33
CA GLN A 3 -35.14 40.53 6.14
C GLN A 3 -33.83 39.77 6.40
N PRO A 4 -33.43 38.85 5.51
CA PRO A 4 -32.03 38.62 5.20
C PRO A 4 -31.68 39.29 3.86
N THR A 5 -30.91 40.37 3.95
CA THR A 5 -29.98 40.86 2.94
C THR A 5 -28.90 39.77 2.71
N GLY A 6 -28.54 39.42 1.48
CA GLY A 6 -27.69 40.24 0.60
C GLY A 6 -26.21 39.94 0.91
N SER A 7 -25.55 39.18 0.04
CA SER A 7 -24.08 39.20 -0.06
C SER A 7 -23.64 39.02 -1.51
N PRO A 8 -22.59 39.73 -1.96
CA PRO A 8 -22.40 40.08 -3.36
C PRO A 8 -21.29 39.28 -4.05
N LEU A 9 -21.27 39.48 -5.38
CA LEU A 9 -20.31 39.03 -6.37
C LEU A 9 -18.85 39.21 -5.94
N LEU A 10 -18.01 38.22 -6.30
CA LEU A 10 -16.58 38.42 -6.51
C LEU A 10 -16.25 38.30 -7.99
N SER A 11 -15.66 39.38 -8.47
CA SER A 11 -15.30 39.72 -9.83
C SER A 11 -14.03 39.01 -10.32
N GLN A 12 -14.01 38.85 -11.65
CA GLN A 12 -12.86 38.49 -12.48
C GLN A 12 -11.71 39.51 -12.37
N SER A 13 -10.47 39.05 -12.54
CA SER A 13 -9.30 39.86 -12.94
C SER A 13 -8.24 38.90 -13.50
N THR A 14 -8.15 38.75 -14.82
CA THR A 14 -7.22 39.41 -15.77
C THR A 14 -5.75 38.97 -15.69
N ILE A 15 -5.33 38.34 -16.78
CA ILE A 15 -3.96 38.09 -17.25
C ILE A 15 -3.30 39.43 -17.62
N PRO A 16 -1.97 39.55 -17.46
CA PRO A 16 -1.17 40.15 -18.52
C PRO A 16 0.00 39.23 -18.97
N THR A 17 0.06 39.09 -20.29
CA THR A 17 1.23 38.81 -21.12
C THR A 17 2.33 39.85 -20.91
N ASP A 18 3.59 39.44 -20.98
CA ASP A 18 4.60 40.15 -21.78
C ASP A 18 5.88 39.31 -22.00
N VAL A 19 6.32 39.31 -23.26
CA VAL A 19 7.60 38.85 -23.80
C VAL A 19 8.27 40.09 -24.40
N PRO A 20 9.60 40.26 -24.33
CA PRO A 20 10.32 40.44 -25.60
C PRO A 20 11.72 39.79 -25.70
N ASN A 21 11.92 39.17 -26.87
CA ASN A 21 13.05 39.25 -27.81
C ASN A 21 14.53 38.95 -27.46
N VAL A 22 15.02 37.88 -28.11
CA VAL A 22 16.04 37.82 -29.21
C VAL A 22 17.36 38.60 -29.07
N ALA A 23 18.49 37.87 -29.13
CA ALA A 23 19.64 38.21 -29.99
C ALA A 23 20.52 36.96 -30.29
N SER A 24 20.92 36.85 -31.55
CA SER A 24 21.68 35.78 -32.22
C SER A 24 23.20 36.06 -32.30
N THR A 25 23.92 35.13 -32.94
CA THR A 25 25.25 35.19 -33.63
C THR A 25 26.47 34.78 -32.78
N ASN A 26 27.54 34.15 -33.27
CA ASN A 26 27.96 33.50 -34.53
C ASN A 26 29.22 32.63 -34.19
N VAL A 27 29.36 31.40 -34.71
CA VAL A 27 30.23 30.93 -35.83
C VAL A 27 31.74 31.18 -35.72
N GLY A 28 32.50 30.07 -35.83
CA GLY A 28 33.81 29.97 -36.51
C GLY A 28 34.84 29.09 -35.79
N ASN A 29 35.74 28.32 -36.39
CA ASN A 29 35.84 27.57 -37.64
C ASN A 29 37.14 26.72 -37.54
N MET A 30 37.16 25.54 -38.18
CA MET A 30 38.30 24.81 -38.79
C MET A 30 39.61 24.47 -38.04
N GLY A 31 39.98 23.19 -38.17
CA GLY A 31 41.35 22.68 -38.15
C GLY A 31 41.42 21.20 -38.55
N ARG A 32 41.73 20.92 -39.83
CA ARG A 32 41.75 19.61 -40.49
C ARG A 32 43.21 19.16 -40.67
N VAL A 33 43.59 17.95 -40.22
CA VAL A 33 44.80 17.23 -40.69
C VAL A 33 44.53 15.73 -40.74
N HIS A 34 44.77 15.14 -41.90
CA HIS A 34 44.98 13.72 -42.23
C HIS A 34 46.19 13.69 -43.20
N PRO A 35 46.82 12.55 -43.57
CA PRO A 35 46.49 11.14 -43.30
C PRO A 35 47.72 10.25 -42.94
N THR A 36 47.51 9.02 -42.45
CA THR A 36 48.21 7.85 -43.01
C THR A 36 47.47 6.54 -42.70
N THR A 37 47.41 5.70 -43.73
CA THR A 37 46.65 4.47 -43.88
C THR A 37 47.40 3.27 -43.28
N SER A 38 46.72 2.42 -42.53
CA SER A 38 46.94 0.96 -42.56
C SER A 38 45.67 0.25 -42.10
N ILE A 39 45.21 -0.69 -42.92
CA ILE A 39 44.01 -1.50 -42.73
C ILE A 39 44.43 -2.80 -42.04
N PRO A 40 43.84 -3.15 -40.89
CA PRO A 40 43.72 -4.55 -40.49
C PRO A 40 42.26 -5.01 -40.59
N THR A 41 42.13 -6.14 -41.26
CA THR A 41 40.96 -6.98 -41.51
C THR A 41 40.06 -7.11 -40.27
N SER A 42 38.82 -6.63 -40.38
CA SER A 42 37.78 -6.84 -39.38
C SER A 42 37.30 -8.30 -39.39
N HIS A 43 37.67 -9.07 -38.37
CA HIS A 43 36.94 -10.29 -38.02
C HIS A 43 35.55 -9.90 -37.49
N PRO A 44 34.45 -10.54 -37.93
CA PRO A 44 33.16 -10.33 -37.30
C PRO A 44 33.21 -10.96 -35.91
N LEU A 45 33.23 -10.13 -34.87
CA LEU A 45 32.87 -10.57 -33.53
C LEU A 45 31.41 -11.04 -33.61
N SER A 46 31.25 -12.37 -33.59
CA SER A 46 29.98 -13.02 -33.31
C SER A 46 29.54 -12.55 -31.93
N SER A 47 28.63 -11.59 -31.90
CA SER A 47 27.91 -11.20 -30.69
C SER A 47 26.93 -12.31 -30.34
N THR A 48 27.43 -13.32 -29.65
CA THR A 48 26.56 -14.23 -28.90
C THR A 48 25.65 -13.38 -28.02
N PRO A 49 24.32 -13.47 -28.17
CA PRO A 49 23.41 -12.86 -27.23
C PRO A 49 23.72 -13.51 -25.87
N SER A 50 24.27 -12.73 -24.94
CA SER A 50 24.27 -13.10 -23.54
C SER A 50 22.81 -13.20 -23.13
N SER A 51 22.22 -14.38 -23.26
CA SER A 51 20.90 -14.69 -22.76
C SER A 51 21.00 -14.69 -21.24
N SER A 52 20.91 -13.50 -20.65
CA SER A 52 20.59 -13.36 -19.23
C SER A 52 19.40 -14.28 -18.96
N PRO A 53 19.46 -15.17 -17.97
CA PRO A 53 18.35 -16.07 -17.69
C PRO A 53 17.07 -15.24 -17.54
N PRO A 54 15.92 -15.72 -18.05
CA PRO A 54 14.68 -14.98 -17.99
C PRO A 54 14.39 -14.61 -16.54
N LEU A 55 14.11 -13.32 -16.32
CA LEU A 55 13.80 -12.80 -14.99
C LEU A 55 12.61 -13.58 -14.43
N ARG A 56 12.74 -14.10 -13.20
CA ARG A 56 11.62 -14.75 -12.50
C ARG A 56 10.44 -13.79 -12.43
N SER A 57 9.24 -14.32 -12.61
CA SER A 57 8.03 -13.53 -12.77
C SER A 57 6.83 -14.28 -12.24
N VAL A 58 5.96 -13.57 -11.50
CA VAL A 58 4.67 -14.13 -11.10
C VAL A 58 3.78 -14.42 -12.31
N HIS A 59 3.87 -13.62 -13.40
CA HIS A 59 3.00 -13.81 -14.58
C HIS A 59 3.31 -15.05 -15.38
N ASN A 60 4.57 -15.50 -15.29
CA ASN A 60 5.02 -16.68 -16.00
C ASN A 60 5.10 -17.89 -15.05
N HIS A 61 4.57 -17.76 -13.83
CA HIS A 61 4.60 -18.79 -12.79
C HIS A 61 6.03 -19.30 -12.48
N THR A 62 7.02 -18.41 -12.57
CA THR A 62 8.44 -18.70 -12.30
C THR A 62 8.97 -18.01 -11.06
N SER A 63 8.09 -17.34 -10.31
CA SER A 63 8.44 -16.69 -9.04
C SER A 63 8.97 -17.70 -8.03
N ALA A 64 9.91 -17.28 -7.18
CA ALA A 64 10.30 -18.09 -6.02
C ALA A 64 9.13 -18.29 -5.03
N TRP A 65 8.16 -17.39 -5.07
CA TRP A 65 6.98 -17.40 -4.21
C TRP A 65 5.78 -18.13 -4.83
N GLU A 66 5.90 -18.62 -6.06
CA GLU A 66 4.81 -19.26 -6.80
C GLU A 66 4.02 -20.29 -5.96
N PRO A 67 4.64 -21.22 -5.19
CA PRO A 67 3.90 -22.18 -4.37
C PRO A 67 3.07 -21.57 -3.22
N TYR A 68 3.21 -20.28 -2.96
CA TYR A 68 2.57 -19.52 -1.90
C TYR A 68 1.59 -18.46 -2.44
N ILE A 69 1.45 -18.35 -3.76
CA ILE A 69 0.54 -17.41 -4.40
C ILE A 69 -0.76 -18.14 -4.73
N PHE A 70 -1.88 -17.58 -4.28
CA PHE A 70 -3.20 -18.06 -4.62
C PHE A 70 -3.78 -17.17 -5.72
N HIS A 71 -4.02 -17.75 -6.90
CA HIS A 71 -4.53 -17.03 -8.06
C HIS A 71 -6.06 -17.10 -8.15
N TYR A 72 -6.73 -15.96 -8.23
CA TYR A 72 -8.18 -15.87 -8.38
C TYR A 72 -8.54 -15.13 -9.68
N THR A 73 -8.74 -15.89 -10.76
CA THR A 73 -8.94 -15.36 -12.11
C THR A 73 -10.36 -15.62 -12.65
N ALA A 74 -10.84 -14.77 -13.56
CA ALA A 74 -12.11 -14.96 -14.29
C ALA A 74 -12.04 -16.03 -15.39
N GLY A 75 -10.86 -16.58 -15.67
CA GLY A 75 -10.59 -17.40 -16.85
C GLY A 75 -10.40 -16.58 -18.15
N ILE A 76 -10.80 -15.30 -18.16
CA ILE A 76 -10.44 -14.34 -19.21
C ILE A 76 -9.40 -13.38 -18.62
N PRO A 77 -8.21 -13.22 -19.23
CA PRO A 77 -7.19 -12.33 -18.71
C PRO A 77 -7.71 -10.89 -18.59
N THR A 78 -7.76 -10.37 -17.36
CA THR A 78 -8.01 -8.94 -17.16
C THR A 78 -6.71 -8.14 -17.29
N PRO A 79 -6.75 -6.91 -17.82
CA PRO A 79 -5.56 -6.05 -17.92
C PRO A 79 -5.08 -5.56 -16.54
N THR A 80 -5.94 -5.64 -15.53
CA THR A 80 -5.70 -5.12 -14.18
C THR A 80 -5.69 -6.26 -13.17
N LEU A 81 -4.51 -6.54 -12.62
CA LEU A 81 -4.29 -7.56 -11.59
C LEU A 81 -3.98 -6.90 -10.24
N PHE A 82 -4.65 -7.32 -9.17
CA PHE A 82 -4.39 -6.84 -7.80
C PHE A 82 -3.55 -7.86 -7.02
N LEU A 83 -2.73 -7.40 -6.08
CA LEU A 83 -2.10 -8.27 -5.08
C LEU A 83 -2.68 -7.96 -3.70
N PHE A 84 -3.32 -8.95 -3.08
CA PHE A 84 -3.71 -8.92 -1.68
C PHE A 84 -2.61 -9.54 -0.83
N VAL A 85 -2.06 -8.77 0.08
CA VAL A 85 -1.13 -9.21 1.11
C VAL A 85 -1.90 -9.30 2.41
N VAL A 86 -2.19 -10.54 2.82
CA VAL A 86 -2.85 -10.82 4.10
C VAL A 86 -1.76 -10.96 5.16
N ASN A 87 -1.72 -10.01 6.08
CA ASN A 87 -0.74 -9.93 7.15
C ASN A 87 -1.28 -10.63 8.42
N PHE A 88 -0.58 -11.65 8.88
CA PHE A 88 -0.81 -12.27 10.18
C PHE A 88 -0.03 -11.54 11.27
N HIS A 89 -0.71 -11.07 12.32
CA HIS A 89 -0.02 -10.45 13.47
C HIS A 89 0.63 -11.46 14.41
N GLU A 90 0.16 -12.71 14.38
CA GLU A 90 0.62 -13.80 15.22
C GLU A 90 0.89 -15.04 14.35
N PRO A 91 1.80 -15.95 14.76
CA PRO A 91 2.09 -17.19 14.03
C PRO A 91 1.00 -18.24 14.25
N ARG A 92 -0.25 -17.90 13.94
CA ARG A 92 -1.47 -18.68 14.17
C ARG A 92 -2.27 -18.75 12.88
N TYR A 93 -1.86 -19.67 12.01
CA TYR A 93 -2.27 -19.70 10.59
C TYR A 93 -3.49 -20.56 10.27
N ALA A 94 -4.19 -21.09 11.28
CA ALA A 94 -5.44 -21.84 11.06
C ALA A 94 -6.45 -21.13 10.13
N PRO A 95 -6.62 -19.79 10.16
CA PRO A 95 -7.50 -19.08 9.23
C PRO A 95 -7.14 -19.18 7.74
N VAL A 96 -5.89 -19.52 7.38
CA VAL A 96 -5.47 -19.55 5.97
C VAL A 96 -6.35 -20.49 5.15
N ARG A 97 -6.71 -21.66 5.70
CA ARG A 97 -7.57 -22.61 5.01
C ARG A 97 -8.94 -22.01 4.68
N PHE A 98 -9.59 -21.36 5.65
CA PHE A 98 -10.86 -20.67 5.41
C PHE A 98 -10.70 -19.55 4.37
N LEU A 99 -9.66 -18.72 4.53
CA LEU A 99 -9.42 -17.58 3.65
C LEU A 99 -9.22 -18.02 2.19
N SER A 100 -8.37 -19.03 1.97
CA SER A 100 -8.01 -19.52 0.64
C SER A 100 -9.08 -20.38 -0.02
N THR A 101 -9.84 -21.18 0.74
CA THR A 101 -10.78 -22.17 0.16
C THR A 101 -12.23 -21.74 0.17
N GLN A 102 -12.59 -20.70 0.94
CA GLN A 102 -13.98 -20.24 1.05
C GLN A 102 -14.09 -18.73 0.83
N TYR A 103 -13.36 -17.92 1.61
CA TYR A 103 -13.50 -16.47 1.58
C TYR A 103 -13.10 -15.85 0.24
N PHE A 104 -11.86 -16.03 -0.21
CA PHE A 104 -11.39 -15.44 -1.47
C PHE A 104 -12.05 -16.04 -2.72
N PRO A 105 -12.36 -17.36 -2.77
CA PRO A 105 -13.21 -17.89 -3.84
C PRO A 105 -14.57 -17.20 -3.94
N LEU A 106 -15.24 -16.92 -2.81
CA LEU A 106 -16.49 -16.17 -2.81
C LEU A 106 -16.25 -14.69 -3.15
N PHE A 107 -15.19 -14.08 -2.63
CA PHE A 107 -14.80 -12.69 -2.92
C PHE A 107 -14.65 -12.49 -4.43
N ARG A 108 -14.01 -13.45 -5.10
CA ARG A 108 -13.80 -13.44 -6.54
C ARG A 108 -15.09 -13.44 -7.35
N ARG A 109 -16.18 -14.02 -6.85
CA ARG A 109 -17.49 -13.99 -7.53
C ARG A 109 -18.09 -12.59 -7.58
N HIS A 110 -17.66 -11.70 -6.69
CA HIS A 110 -18.17 -10.34 -6.56
C HIS A 110 -17.16 -9.27 -6.98
N PHE A 111 -15.86 -9.56 -6.90
CA PHE A 111 -14.80 -8.64 -7.32
C PHE A 111 -14.49 -8.80 -8.81
N LEU A 112 -14.57 -7.71 -9.56
CA LEU A 112 -14.54 -7.73 -11.03
C LEU A 112 -13.13 -7.89 -11.63
N PHE A 113 -12.09 -7.72 -10.82
CA PHE A 113 -10.70 -7.81 -11.27
C PHE A 113 -10.08 -9.15 -10.86
N ASP A 114 -9.10 -9.60 -11.65
CA ASP A 114 -8.27 -10.71 -11.19
C ASP A 114 -7.39 -10.24 -10.04
N PHE A 115 -7.09 -11.15 -9.13
CA PHE A 115 -6.20 -10.87 -8.03
C PHE A 115 -5.47 -12.11 -7.56
N ASP A 116 -4.29 -11.85 -7.01
CA ASP A 116 -3.49 -12.84 -6.31
C ASP A 116 -3.53 -12.55 -4.82
N VAL A 117 -3.39 -13.59 -4.00
CA VAL A 117 -3.27 -13.48 -2.55
C VAL A 117 -1.96 -14.13 -2.10
N VAL A 118 -1.24 -13.43 -1.23
CA VAL A 118 -0.12 -13.98 -0.47
C VAL A 118 -0.36 -13.79 1.02
N PHE A 119 -0.08 -14.83 1.79
CA PHE A 119 -0.15 -14.79 3.26
C PHE A 119 1.24 -14.57 3.83
N LEU A 120 1.41 -13.50 4.60
CA LEU A 120 2.66 -13.18 5.28
C LEU A 120 2.46 -13.21 6.79
N GLY A 121 3.41 -13.79 7.52
CA GLY A 121 3.41 -13.79 8.97
C GLY A 121 4.80 -13.65 9.59
N PRO A 122 4.92 -13.63 10.93
CA PRO A 122 6.21 -13.53 11.62
C PRO A 122 7.14 -14.69 11.24
N TRP A 123 6.58 -15.90 11.10
CA TRP A 123 7.31 -17.14 10.80
C TRP A 123 6.78 -17.81 9.53
N GLU A 124 7.64 -18.52 8.81
CA GLU A 124 7.21 -19.31 7.65
C GLU A 124 6.43 -20.54 8.12
N SER A 125 5.34 -20.88 7.43
CA SER A 125 4.68 -22.17 7.52
C SER A 125 4.43 -22.70 6.12
N ARG A 126 5.21 -23.71 5.71
CA ARG A 126 5.05 -24.33 4.39
C ARG A 126 3.73 -25.07 4.26
N GLY A 127 3.29 -25.73 5.33
CA GLY A 127 2.01 -26.47 5.35
C GLY A 127 0.79 -25.56 5.20
N ASP A 128 0.87 -24.33 5.71
CA ASP A 128 -0.20 -23.34 5.59
C ASP A 128 0.02 -22.37 4.42
N HIS A 129 1.07 -22.54 3.61
CA HIS A 129 1.44 -21.61 2.54
C HIS A 129 1.61 -20.15 3.02
N VAL A 130 2.25 -19.97 4.19
CA VAL A 130 2.57 -18.65 4.75
C VAL A 130 4.06 -18.37 4.66
N LEU A 131 4.42 -17.23 4.08
CA LEU A 131 5.80 -16.77 4.01
C LEU A 131 6.15 -15.86 5.19
N SER A 132 7.42 -15.88 5.62
CA SER A 132 7.87 -15.00 6.69
C SER A 132 8.19 -13.59 6.19
N HIS A 133 7.56 -12.57 6.77
CA HIS A 133 7.98 -11.17 6.63
C HIS A 133 9.06 -10.78 7.66
N ARG A 134 9.43 -11.67 8.58
CA ARG A 134 10.45 -11.49 9.65
C ARG A 134 10.24 -10.25 10.54
N LEU A 135 8.98 -9.87 10.74
CA LEU A 135 8.62 -8.79 11.67
C LEU A 135 8.24 -9.42 13.02
N PRO A 136 8.39 -8.68 14.13
CA PRO A 136 7.91 -9.12 15.43
C PRO A 136 6.41 -9.46 15.44
N ILE A 137 6.03 -10.31 16.37
CA ILE A 137 4.62 -10.60 16.69
C ILE A 137 3.88 -9.34 17.18
N HIS A 138 2.56 -9.41 17.21
CA HIS A 138 1.63 -8.34 17.60
C HIS A 138 1.55 -7.16 16.61
N GLY A 139 2.07 -7.32 15.40
CA GLY A 139 1.72 -6.43 14.30
C GLY A 139 2.30 -5.02 14.38
N HIS A 140 3.14 -4.67 15.35
CA HIS A 140 3.63 -3.29 15.57
C HIS A 140 4.21 -2.60 14.33
N PHE A 141 4.65 -3.38 13.33
CA PHE A 141 5.21 -2.92 12.07
C PHE A 141 4.54 -3.56 10.84
N SER A 142 3.32 -4.07 10.96
CA SER A 142 2.57 -4.82 9.92
C SER A 142 2.50 -4.11 8.57
N TYR A 143 2.54 -2.79 8.55
CA TYR A 143 2.59 -1.98 7.32
C TYR A 143 3.79 -2.33 6.40
N ARG A 144 4.85 -2.94 6.95
CA ARG A 144 6.01 -3.42 6.17
C ARG A 144 5.72 -4.68 5.37
N SER A 145 4.69 -5.46 5.70
CA SER A 145 4.35 -6.69 4.98
C SER A 145 4.04 -6.42 3.50
N LEU A 146 3.35 -5.31 3.20
CA LEU A 146 3.12 -4.88 1.81
C LEU A 146 4.42 -4.56 1.07
N ALA A 147 5.35 -3.87 1.74
CA ALA A 147 6.66 -3.54 1.19
C ALA A 147 7.53 -4.79 0.96
N VAL A 148 7.46 -5.78 1.85
CA VAL A 148 8.16 -7.07 1.69
C VAL A 148 7.67 -7.81 0.45
N ALA A 149 6.35 -7.91 0.26
CA ALA A 149 5.78 -8.55 -0.91
C ALA A 149 6.18 -7.83 -2.21
N TYR A 150 6.08 -6.51 -2.25
CA TYR A 150 6.48 -5.72 -3.41
C TYR A 150 7.97 -5.85 -3.74
N GLN A 151 8.84 -5.74 -2.73
CA GLN A 151 10.28 -5.89 -2.91
C GLN A 151 10.64 -7.25 -3.49
N GLN A 152 9.97 -8.31 -3.07
CA GLN A 152 10.20 -9.64 -3.64
C GLN A 152 9.64 -9.73 -5.06
N LEU A 153 8.33 -9.55 -5.23
CA LEU A 153 7.64 -9.93 -6.46
C LEU A 153 7.86 -8.94 -7.62
N CYS A 154 8.16 -7.67 -7.31
CA CYS A 154 8.20 -6.58 -8.30
C CYS A 154 9.56 -5.91 -8.46
N VAL A 155 10.43 -5.97 -7.45
CA VAL A 155 11.77 -5.35 -7.50
C VAL A 155 12.84 -6.40 -7.80
N ARG A 156 12.81 -7.54 -7.10
CA ARG A 156 13.72 -8.66 -7.36
C ARG A 156 13.27 -9.53 -8.53
N GLU A 157 11.96 -9.54 -8.76
CA GLU A 157 11.27 -10.30 -9.80
C GLU A 157 10.41 -9.35 -10.65
N ALA A 158 9.85 -9.84 -11.75
CA ALA A 158 8.93 -9.06 -12.56
C ALA A 158 7.47 -9.21 -12.08
N CYS A 159 6.80 -8.08 -11.80
CA CYS A 159 5.37 -8.04 -11.51
C CYS A 159 4.57 -7.08 -12.45
N ARG A 160 3.25 -7.30 -12.55
CA ARG A 160 2.29 -6.51 -13.34
C ARG A 160 1.11 -6.00 -12.50
N TYR A 161 1.18 -6.21 -11.18
CA TYR A 161 0.14 -5.76 -10.27
C TYR A 161 -0.10 -4.27 -10.41
N ALA A 162 -1.36 -3.90 -10.60
CA ALA A 162 -1.80 -2.52 -10.74
C ALA A 162 -1.93 -1.85 -9.35
N SER A 163 -2.36 -2.61 -8.35
CA SER A 163 -2.55 -2.16 -6.97
C SER A 163 -2.16 -3.25 -5.98
N PHE A 164 -1.72 -2.83 -4.80
CA PHE A 164 -1.26 -3.67 -3.71
C PHE A 164 -2.14 -3.38 -2.49
N VAL A 165 -2.89 -4.37 -2.04
CA VAL A 165 -3.81 -4.27 -0.91
C VAL A 165 -3.16 -4.94 0.30
N LEU A 166 -3.09 -4.25 1.42
CA LEU A 166 -2.80 -4.86 2.72
C LEU A 166 -4.12 -5.02 3.49
N MET A 167 -4.33 -6.21 4.06
CA MET A 167 -5.34 -6.46 5.08
C MET A 167 -4.77 -7.38 6.16
N ASN A 168 -5.26 -7.30 7.39
CA ASN A 168 -4.86 -8.25 8.43
C ASN A 168 -5.62 -9.58 8.32
N ASP A 169 -5.10 -10.61 8.99
CA ASP A 169 -5.73 -11.93 9.09
C ASP A 169 -7.06 -11.92 9.85
N ASP A 170 -7.30 -10.89 10.67
CA ASP A 170 -8.56 -10.64 11.36
C ASP A 170 -9.36 -9.49 10.73
N SER A 171 -9.27 -9.31 9.41
CA SER A 171 -10.07 -8.34 8.65
C SER A 171 -11.09 -9.03 7.73
N TYR A 172 -12.25 -8.39 7.57
CA TYR A 172 -13.20 -8.65 6.48
C TYR A 172 -13.18 -7.47 5.50
N LEU A 173 -13.12 -7.77 4.21
CA LEU A 173 -13.28 -6.82 3.11
C LEU A 173 -14.49 -7.18 2.26
N ASP A 174 -15.33 -6.20 2.01
CA ASP A 174 -16.50 -6.33 1.16
C ASP A 174 -16.15 -6.03 -0.31
N PRO A 175 -16.18 -7.01 -1.22
CA PRO A 175 -15.79 -6.79 -2.61
C PRO A 175 -16.72 -5.83 -3.36
N VAL A 176 -18.03 -5.84 -3.05
CA VAL A 176 -19.01 -5.00 -3.75
C VAL A 176 -18.86 -3.56 -3.31
N PHE A 177 -18.68 -3.31 -2.01
CA PHE A 177 -18.45 -1.94 -1.53
C PHE A 177 -17.08 -1.42 -1.91
N LEU A 178 -16.05 -2.29 -1.96
CA LEU A 178 -14.72 -1.88 -2.45
C LEU A 178 -14.79 -1.37 -3.90
N LEU A 179 -15.58 -2.01 -4.77
CA LEU A 179 -15.77 -1.58 -6.17
C LEU A 179 -16.49 -0.24 -6.33
N GLN A 180 -17.06 0.33 -5.28
CA GLN A 180 -17.67 1.67 -5.31
C GLN A 180 -16.61 2.78 -5.17
N TYR A 181 -15.37 2.44 -4.84
CA TYR A 181 -14.26 3.38 -4.73
C TYR A 181 -13.44 3.46 -6.02
N PRO A 182 -12.78 4.60 -6.28
CA PRO A 182 -11.87 4.76 -7.41
C PRO A 182 -10.61 3.88 -7.22
N LEU A 183 -10.62 2.66 -7.77
CA LEU A 183 -9.51 1.70 -7.61
C LEU A 183 -8.25 2.06 -8.40
N GLU A 184 -8.32 3.09 -9.24
CA GLU A 184 -7.18 3.75 -9.87
C GLU A 184 -6.41 4.68 -8.90
N LYS A 185 -6.96 4.92 -7.70
CA LYS A 185 -6.31 5.69 -6.63
C LYS A 185 -5.90 4.79 -5.48
N SER A 186 -4.91 5.23 -4.69
CA SER A 186 -4.62 4.60 -3.41
C SER A 186 -5.77 4.85 -2.44
N LEU A 187 -6.09 3.87 -1.59
CA LEU A 187 -7.17 3.91 -0.62
C LEU A 187 -6.63 3.61 0.77
N THR A 188 -7.22 4.19 1.81
CA THR A 188 -6.80 3.91 3.18
C THR A 188 -7.98 4.03 4.13
N GLU A 189 -7.87 3.41 5.30
CA GLU A 189 -8.80 3.70 6.39
C GLU A 189 -8.76 5.18 6.80
N PRO A 190 -9.87 5.73 7.34
CA PRO A 190 -9.89 7.06 7.91
C PRO A 190 -8.79 7.23 8.95
N SER A 191 -8.06 8.34 8.84
CA SER A 191 -7.06 8.75 9.82
C SER A 191 -7.42 10.11 10.39
N ARG A 192 -6.83 10.47 11.53
CA ARG A 192 -6.97 11.80 12.15
C ARG A 192 -5.60 12.41 12.41
N MET A 193 -5.57 13.73 12.55
CA MET A 193 -4.36 14.43 12.96
C MET A 193 -3.86 13.86 14.30
N LEU A 194 -2.56 13.60 14.39
CA LEU A 194 -1.92 13.20 15.63
C LEU A 194 -1.84 14.42 16.55
N ASN A 195 -2.43 14.32 17.74
CA ASN A 195 -2.18 15.29 18.81
C ASN A 195 -1.01 14.78 19.67
N PRO A 196 0.21 15.34 19.55
CA PRO A 196 1.38 14.86 20.30
C PRO A 196 1.27 15.12 21.81
N ARG A 197 0.37 16.02 22.23
CA ARG A 197 0.09 16.33 23.64
C ARG A 197 -1.10 15.54 24.20
N GLY A 198 -1.71 14.67 23.39
CA GLY A 198 -2.89 13.91 23.78
C GLY A 198 -2.58 12.75 24.73
N ASN A 199 -3.59 12.31 25.48
CA ASN A 199 -3.50 11.16 26.39
C ASN A 199 -3.61 9.79 25.66
N TRP A 200 -2.89 9.61 24.55
CA TRP A 200 -2.92 8.35 23.79
C TRP A 200 -1.77 7.45 24.24
N MET A 201 -2.07 6.24 24.71
CA MET A 201 -1.07 5.35 25.34
C MET A 201 0.16 5.09 24.46
N TRP A 202 -0.03 4.98 23.15
CA TRP A 202 1.05 4.70 22.21
C TRP A 202 2.10 5.81 22.14
N LEU A 203 1.77 7.07 22.47
CA LEU A 203 2.76 8.15 22.55
C LEU A 203 3.81 7.92 23.64
N ARG A 204 3.44 7.21 24.72
CA ARG A 204 4.29 6.97 25.90
C ARG A 204 4.90 5.57 25.91
N LYS A 205 4.33 4.62 25.16
CA LYS A 205 4.86 3.27 25.07
C LYS A 205 6.22 3.27 24.38
N ARG A 206 7.15 2.47 24.91
CA ARG A 206 8.51 2.35 24.39
C ARG A 206 8.60 1.21 23.37
N ASN A 207 9.40 1.43 22.33
CA ASN A 207 9.74 0.44 21.32
C ASN A 207 10.92 -0.44 21.78
N ALA A 208 11.34 -1.38 20.94
CA ALA A 208 12.44 -2.30 21.23
C ALA A 208 13.83 -1.63 21.41
N ARG A 209 13.95 -0.33 21.08
CA ARG A 209 15.16 0.48 21.33
C ARG A 209 15.03 1.37 22.56
N ASN A 210 14.04 1.10 23.42
CA ASN A 210 13.75 1.89 24.61
C ASN A 210 13.42 3.37 24.32
N GLN A 211 13.03 3.73 23.09
CA GLN A 211 12.54 5.07 22.74
C GLN A 211 11.00 5.07 22.74
N THR A 212 10.37 6.18 23.11
CA THR A 212 8.91 6.26 22.96
C THR A 212 8.53 6.26 21.47
N TYR A 213 7.35 5.76 21.12
CA TYR A 213 6.92 5.83 19.72
C TYR A 213 6.75 7.27 19.22
N ALA A 214 6.44 8.23 20.10
CA ALA A 214 6.43 9.64 19.74
C ALA A 214 7.83 10.14 19.33
N GLN A 215 8.85 9.84 20.12
CA GLN A 215 10.25 10.17 19.79
C GLN A 215 10.68 9.53 18.47
N ALA A 216 10.45 8.23 18.32
CA ALA A 216 10.74 7.50 17.09
C ALA A 216 10.06 8.11 15.86
N PHE A 217 8.80 8.56 16.00
CA PHE A 217 8.04 9.18 14.92
C PHE A 217 8.62 10.54 14.55
N ASP A 218 8.91 11.40 15.53
CA ASP A 218 9.51 12.71 15.27
C ASP A 218 10.92 12.57 14.65
N ASP A 219 11.71 11.59 15.08
CA ASP A 219 13.02 11.28 14.48
C ASP A 219 12.89 10.87 13.00
N ALA A 220 11.95 9.99 12.69
CA ALA A 220 11.66 9.59 11.32
C ALA A 220 11.20 10.76 10.45
N LEU A 221 10.31 11.61 10.96
CA LEU A 221 9.81 12.77 10.21
C LEU A 221 10.92 13.80 9.98
N ARG A 222 11.81 14.05 10.94
CA ARG A 222 12.96 14.93 10.73
C ARG A 222 13.87 14.42 9.61
N GLU A 223 14.14 13.11 9.57
CA GLU A 223 14.91 12.50 8.48
C GLU A 223 14.22 12.68 7.12
N LEU A 224 12.89 12.50 7.06
CA LEU A 224 12.14 12.64 5.82
C LEU A 224 12.03 14.10 5.35
N ILE A 225 11.80 15.05 6.27
CA ILE A 225 11.69 16.49 5.96
C ILE A 225 13.01 17.03 5.40
N ALA A 226 14.15 16.51 5.87
CA ALA A 226 15.46 16.92 5.38
C ALA A 226 15.76 16.48 3.93
N GLN A 227 14.93 15.61 3.33
CA GLN A 227 15.12 15.11 1.98
C GLN A 227 14.17 15.80 0.99
N PRO A 228 14.68 16.54 -0.02
CA PRO A 228 13.83 17.29 -0.96
C PRO A 228 12.76 16.46 -1.69
N ARG A 229 13.03 15.17 -1.94
CA ARG A 229 12.07 14.24 -2.58
C ARG A 229 10.75 14.11 -1.82
N TRP A 230 10.76 14.27 -0.49
CA TRP A 230 9.57 14.13 0.35
C TRP A 230 8.84 15.45 0.62
N SER A 231 9.28 16.55 0.00
CA SER A 231 8.60 17.85 0.08
C SER A 231 7.12 17.76 -0.31
N LYS A 232 6.78 16.93 -1.30
CA LYS A 232 5.40 16.64 -1.72
C LYS A 232 4.48 16.08 -0.63
N CYS A 233 5.06 15.45 0.40
CA CYS A 233 4.30 14.92 1.54
C CYS A 233 4.06 15.96 2.64
N GLU A 234 4.79 17.09 2.61
CA GLU A 234 4.72 18.21 3.56
C GLU A 234 4.67 17.78 5.04
N PHE A 235 5.51 16.81 5.47
CA PHE A 235 5.50 16.26 6.83
C PHE A 235 5.77 17.28 7.96
N GLY A 236 6.28 18.47 7.61
CA GLY A 236 6.41 19.60 8.53
C GLY A 236 5.07 20.12 9.04
N LYS A 237 4.00 19.96 8.25
CA LYS A 237 2.66 20.42 8.57
C LYS A 237 1.95 19.45 9.55
N PRO A 238 1.40 19.92 10.68
CA PRO A 238 0.75 19.06 11.67
C PRO A 238 -0.38 18.19 11.10
N GLU A 239 -1.17 18.71 10.15
CA GLU A 239 -2.28 18.01 9.51
C GLU A 239 -1.84 16.76 8.75
N ASN A 240 -0.58 16.70 8.30
CA ASN A 240 0.00 15.56 7.58
C ASN A 240 0.61 14.52 8.52
N ARG A 241 0.71 14.82 9.81
CA ARG A 241 1.10 13.85 10.85
C ARG A 241 -0.15 13.14 11.34
N ARG A 242 -0.33 11.88 10.96
CA ARG A 242 -1.58 11.15 11.15
C ARG A 242 -1.48 10.06 12.19
N ARG A 243 -2.63 9.69 12.74
CA ARG A 243 -2.86 8.42 13.42
C ARG A 243 -4.16 7.75 12.97
N GLY A 244 -4.20 6.44 13.06
CA GLY A 244 -5.30 5.57 12.64
C GLY A 244 -4.91 4.11 12.82
N PHE A 245 -5.85 3.18 12.65
CA PHE A 245 -5.59 1.77 12.93
C PHE A 245 -4.71 1.09 11.86
N ALA A 246 -4.91 1.41 10.59
CA ALA A 246 -4.11 0.89 9.46
C ALA A 246 -4.13 -0.63 9.31
N ASP A 247 -5.30 -1.23 9.55
CA ASP A 247 -5.58 -2.64 9.35
C ASP A 247 -5.96 -2.95 7.89
N PHE A 248 -6.22 -1.90 7.10
CA PHE A 248 -6.43 -1.96 5.67
C PHE A 248 -5.83 -0.73 4.96
N PHE A 249 -5.19 -0.96 3.82
CA PHE A 249 -4.93 0.09 2.83
C PHE A 249 -4.57 -0.51 1.47
N MET A 250 -4.76 0.26 0.41
CA MET A 250 -4.39 -0.08 -0.96
C MET A 250 -3.47 0.99 -1.53
N ILE A 251 -2.34 0.58 -2.08
CA ILE A 251 -1.36 1.47 -2.71
C ILE A 251 -1.27 1.13 -4.20
N ARG A 252 -1.39 2.15 -5.04
CA ARG A 252 -1.22 2.04 -6.49
C ARG A 252 0.24 1.76 -6.86
N ARG A 253 0.45 1.03 -7.95
CA ARG A 253 1.79 0.62 -8.44
C ARG A 253 2.78 1.78 -8.55
N ASP A 254 2.32 2.92 -9.06
CA ASP A 254 3.12 4.14 -9.23
C ASP A 254 3.65 4.72 -7.90
N ASN A 255 2.94 4.48 -6.80
CA ASN A 255 3.30 4.94 -5.47
C ASN A 255 4.11 3.91 -4.66
N MET A 256 4.25 2.67 -5.14
CA MET A 256 4.85 1.59 -4.34
C MET A 256 6.34 1.77 -4.06
N SER A 257 7.11 2.34 -4.99
CA SER A 257 8.52 2.63 -4.75
C SER A 257 8.68 3.61 -3.59
N ASP A 258 7.90 4.70 -3.60
CA ASP A 258 7.89 5.69 -2.53
C ASP A 258 7.37 5.11 -1.21
N PHE A 259 6.31 4.30 -1.25
CA PHE A 259 5.80 3.61 -0.07
C PHE A 259 6.88 2.73 0.58
N CYS A 260 7.66 2.01 -0.23
CA CYS A 260 8.75 1.16 0.26
C CYS A 260 9.85 1.97 0.95
N GLU A 261 10.22 3.12 0.40
CA GLU A 261 11.23 4.01 0.99
C GLU A 261 10.72 4.66 2.29
N LEU A 262 9.52 5.27 2.27
CA LEU A 262 8.92 5.88 3.45
C LEU A 262 8.71 4.85 4.57
N SER A 263 8.19 3.66 4.25
CA SER A 263 8.02 2.58 5.23
C SER A 263 9.36 2.08 5.77
N ALA A 264 10.42 2.06 4.97
CA ALA A 264 11.75 1.68 5.42
C ALA A 264 12.30 2.68 6.44
N VAL A 265 12.12 3.98 6.25
CA VAL A 265 12.52 5.02 7.23
C VAL A 265 11.72 4.86 8.53
N MET A 266 10.40 4.78 8.45
CA MET A 266 9.54 4.57 9.63
C MET A 266 9.93 3.30 10.41
N TYR A 267 10.21 2.20 9.70
CA TYR A 267 10.63 0.95 10.32
C TYR A 267 12.04 1.04 10.92
N ARG A 268 12.97 1.72 10.26
CA ARG A 268 14.34 1.95 10.77
C ARG A 268 14.31 2.66 12.12
N HIS A 269 13.39 3.60 12.32
CA HIS A 269 13.17 4.30 13.58
C HIS A 269 12.24 3.55 14.54
N ARG A 270 11.70 2.39 14.16
CA ARG A 270 10.75 1.59 14.95
C ARG A 270 9.48 2.36 15.29
N VAL A 271 8.94 3.12 14.33
CA VAL A 271 7.66 3.83 14.46
C VAL A 271 6.51 2.83 14.47
N PHE A 272 5.58 3.02 15.41
CA PHE A 272 4.39 2.18 15.56
C PHE A 272 3.45 2.30 14.35
N LEU A 273 2.83 1.18 13.96
CA LEU A 273 1.95 1.10 12.80
C LEU A 273 0.88 2.19 12.77
N GLU A 274 0.24 2.48 13.92
CA GLU A 274 -0.88 3.42 14.01
C GLU A 274 -0.44 4.89 13.86
N MET A 275 0.86 5.16 13.69
CA MET A 275 1.42 6.46 13.31
C MET A 275 2.05 6.40 11.91
N ALA A 276 2.83 5.35 11.64
CA ALA A 276 3.59 5.18 10.40
C ALA A 276 2.67 5.07 9.19
N ALA A 277 1.84 4.03 9.14
CA ALA A 277 1.00 3.73 7.99
C ALA A 277 0.01 4.86 7.64
N PRO A 278 -0.78 5.42 8.57
CA PRO A 278 -1.70 6.50 8.21
C PRO A 278 -0.95 7.76 7.75
N THR A 279 0.26 8.04 8.25
CA THR A 279 1.07 9.18 7.80
C THR A 279 1.64 8.95 6.40
N ILE A 280 2.16 7.75 6.13
CA ILE A 280 2.65 7.36 4.80
C ILE A 280 1.51 7.42 3.77
N ASN A 281 0.37 6.79 4.09
CA ASN A 281 -0.78 6.74 3.18
C ASN A 281 -1.34 8.14 2.90
N TYR A 282 -1.27 9.04 3.88
CA TYR A 282 -1.63 10.45 3.72
C TYR A 282 -0.59 11.25 2.91
N CYS A 283 0.54 10.68 2.46
CA CYS A 283 1.30 11.28 1.37
C CYS A 283 0.68 10.97 0.00
N PHE A 284 0.07 9.80 -0.17
CA PHE A 284 -0.41 9.30 -1.47
C PHE A 284 -1.88 9.55 -1.73
N THR A 285 -2.71 9.60 -0.69
CA THR A 285 -4.16 9.69 -0.86
C THR A 285 -4.86 10.42 0.27
N ARG A 286 -6.00 11.02 -0.08
CA ARG A 286 -7.02 11.56 0.83
C ARG A 286 -8.34 10.78 0.71
N THR A 287 -8.35 9.72 -0.09
CA THR A 287 -9.53 8.89 -0.33
C THR A 287 -9.63 7.84 0.76
N PHE A 288 -10.57 8.08 1.68
CA PHE A 288 -10.85 7.19 2.79
C PHE A 288 -11.99 6.23 2.46
N VAL A 289 -11.83 4.97 2.82
CA VAL A 289 -12.93 3.99 2.73
C VAL A 289 -13.85 4.08 3.95
N ASP A 290 -15.11 3.73 3.76
CA ASP A 290 -16.04 3.52 4.86
C ASP A 290 -15.59 2.30 5.66
N ASN A 291 -15.21 2.54 6.91
CA ASN A 291 -14.51 1.58 7.73
C ASN A 291 -15.28 1.27 9.02
N CYS A 292 -15.48 -0.01 9.30
CA CYS A 292 -16.02 -0.54 10.54
C CYS A 292 -14.89 -1.14 11.38
N ASN A 293 -13.94 -0.29 11.76
CA ASN A 293 -12.80 -0.71 12.54
C ASN A 293 -12.93 -0.27 14.00
N HIS A 294 -12.92 -1.26 14.88
CA HIS A 294 -13.13 -1.13 16.32
C HIS A 294 -14.44 -0.40 16.70
N GLY A 295 -14.80 -0.47 17.98
CA GLY A 295 -15.93 0.28 18.51
C GLY A 295 -17.32 -0.16 17.99
N PRO A 296 -18.29 0.78 17.91
CA PRO A 296 -19.70 0.46 17.61
C PRO A 296 -20.02 -0.04 16.20
N MET A 297 -19.13 0.12 15.21
CA MET A 297 -19.39 -0.26 13.80
C MET A 297 -20.77 0.25 13.30
N LYS A 298 -21.02 1.56 13.43
CA LYS A 298 -22.34 2.14 13.08
C LYS A 298 -22.71 1.93 11.61
N ASN A 299 -21.72 1.92 10.71
CA ASN A 299 -21.91 1.75 9.27
C ASN A 299 -21.75 0.30 8.81
N ARG A 300 -21.98 -0.69 9.69
CA ARG A 300 -21.77 -2.13 9.40
C ARG A 300 -22.52 -2.66 8.20
N ARG A 301 -23.59 -2.00 7.75
CA ARG A 301 -24.31 -2.40 6.54
C ARG A 301 -23.59 -2.04 5.24
N THR A 302 -22.71 -1.03 5.27
CA THR A 302 -22.13 -0.42 4.05
C THR A 302 -20.61 -0.29 4.07
N CYS A 303 -19.94 -0.54 5.19
CA CYS A 303 -18.49 -0.41 5.26
C CYS A 303 -17.76 -1.45 4.41
N VAL A 304 -16.71 -0.99 3.74
CA VAL A 304 -15.80 -1.79 2.92
C VAL A 304 -14.97 -2.71 3.79
N HIS A 305 -14.48 -2.20 4.91
CA HIS A 305 -13.57 -2.92 5.78
C HIS A 305 -14.19 -3.08 7.17
N MET A 306 -14.11 -4.27 7.74
CA MET A 306 -14.54 -4.57 9.10
C MET A 306 -13.41 -5.24 9.86
N HIS A 307 -13.09 -4.70 11.02
CA HIS A 307 -12.05 -5.22 11.90
C HIS A 307 -12.38 -4.91 13.38
N PRO A 308 -12.11 -5.83 14.32
CA PRO A 308 -11.56 -7.17 14.10
C PRO A 308 -12.65 -8.21 13.78
N VAL A 309 -12.35 -9.13 12.86
CA VAL A 309 -13.08 -10.35 12.50
C VAL A 309 -12.14 -11.53 12.68
N LYS A 310 -11.92 -11.94 13.93
CA LYS A 310 -10.95 -13.00 14.27
C LYS A 310 -11.51 -14.36 13.86
N TYR A 311 -11.13 -14.90 12.70
CA TYR A 311 -11.68 -16.16 12.15
C TYR A 311 -11.48 -17.38 13.05
N ARG A 312 -10.52 -17.34 13.98
CA ARG A 312 -10.35 -18.38 15.01
C ARG A 312 -11.47 -18.41 16.05
N GLN A 313 -12.27 -17.35 16.16
CA GLN A 313 -13.40 -17.30 17.07
C GLN A 313 -14.64 -17.89 16.41
N PRO A 314 -15.44 -18.68 17.15
CA PRO A 314 -16.67 -19.26 16.62
C PRO A 314 -17.59 -18.21 15.98
N GLY A 315 -18.10 -18.53 14.79
CA GLY A 315 -19.06 -17.70 14.07
C GLY A 315 -18.48 -16.58 13.22
N ASN A 316 -17.20 -16.20 13.35
CA ASN A 316 -16.62 -15.12 12.53
C ASN A 316 -16.40 -15.52 11.06
N GLU A 317 -16.09 -16.78 10.78
CA GLU A 317 -16.08 -17.31 9.40
C GLU A 317 -17.47 -17.21 8.76
N GLN A 318 -18.50 -17.70 9.48
CA GLN A 318 -19.89 -17.62 9.02
C GLN A 318 -20.37 -16.18 8.88
N LEU A 319 -19.96 -15.27 9.78
CA LEU A 319 -20.24 -13.85 9.69
C LEU A 319 -19.71 -13.27 8.37
N ALA A 320 -18.44 -13.56 8.02
CA ALA A 320 -17.85 -13.08 6.77
C ALA A 320 -18.58 -13.63 5.52
N ILE A 321 -18.89 -14.93 5.49
CA ILE A 321 -19.63 -15.54 4.39
C ILE A 321 -21.04 -14.94 4.27
N ASN A 322 -21.78 -14.84 5.37
CA ASN A 322 -23.12 -14.24 5.40
C ASN A 322 -23.09 -12.82 4.86
N ARG A 323 -22.13 -12.00 5.31
CA ARG A 323 -22.01 -10.62 4.85
C ARG A 323 -21.71 -10.52 3.36
N MET A 324 -20.82 -11.38 2.84
CA MET A 324 -20.51 -11.41 1.42
C MET A 324 -21.74 -11.80 0.57
N LEU A 325 -22.58 -12.69 1.10
CA LEU A 325 -23.87 -13.11 0.54
C LEU A 325 -25.04 -12.15 0.86
N ARG A 326 -24.79 -11.02 1.54
CA ARG A 326 -25.79 -10.02 1.96
C ARG A 326 -26.82 -10.51 2.98
N TYR A 327 -26.52 -11.57 3.72
CA TYR A 327 -27.33 -12.05 4.83
C TYR A 327 -26.91 -11.41 6.16
N ASN A 328 -27.91 -11.01 6.97
CA ASN A 328 -27.74 -10.48 8.32
C ASN A 328 -26.64 -9.40 8.44
N MET A 329 -26.74 -8.37 7.61
CA MET A 329 -25.74 -7.29 7.52
C MET A 329 -25.61 -6.44 8.81
N ASP A 330 -26.51 -6.61 9.77
CA ASP A 330 -26.48 -5.97 11.10
C ASP A 330 -25.59 -6.69 12.10
N ALA A 331 -25.25 -7.96 11.84
CA ALA A 331 -24.36 -8.71 12.70
C ALA A 331 -22.98 -8.05 12.77
N ALA A 332 -22.41 -8.07 13.97
CA ALA A 332 -21.07 -7.60 14.24
C ALA A 332 -20.25 -8.73 14.89
N PRO A 333 -18.92 -8.71 14.75
CA PRO A 333 -18.05 -9.68 15.39
C PRO A 333 -18.22 -9.69 16.92
N PRO A 334 -18.16 -10.85 17.59
CA PRO A 334 -18.25 -10.93 19.04
C PRO A 334 -17.10 -10.18 19.71
N ARG A 335 -17.39 -9.27 20.65
CA ARG A 335 -16.39 -8.44 21.35
C ARG A 335 -15.73 -9.16 22.53
N MET A 336 -15.11 -10.30 22.27
CA MET A 336 -14.52 -11.16 23.31
C MET A 336 -13.00 -10.94 23.48
N TRP A 337 -12.49 -9.73 23.23
CA TRP A 337 -11.06 -9.43 23.16
C TRP A 337 -10.59 -8.46 24.24
#